data_AF-A0A817TWG2-F1
#
_entry.id   AF-A0A817TWG2-F1
#
_cell.length_a   1.000
_cell.length_b   1.000
_cell.length_c   1.000
_cell.angle_alpha   90.00
_cell.angle_beta   90.00
_cell.angle_gamma   90.00
#
_symmetry.space_group_name_H-M   'P 1'
#
loop_
_entity.id
_entity.type
_entity.pdbx_description
1 polymer ?
#
loop_
_entity_poly.entity_id
_entity_poly.type
_entity_poly.pdbx_seq_one_letter_code
_entity_poly.pdbx_strand_id
1 'polypeptide(L)'
;MTNNDELTVATPSTTTNNTSINTSTAITKSLLDDPNWKEKLKLPPKDNRPKTSDVTNTKGHSFEDYCLKRELLMGIYEKGWEKPSPVQEQAIPIALTGRDVLARAKNGTGKTGAYTIPIVERIDPTKNAVQAIILVPTRELALQTSAICMELSKHLQLRVMVTTGGTSLREDISRLQEVVHIIIATPGRLLDLVNKNLAKIDACRVIILDEADKLLSQDFNHLLDELLHVMPKDRQVMLFSATFPLTVDDFIKKHMKQAYEINLMDELTLKGITQYYAFVQERQKIHCLNTLFSKLQINQSIIFCNSTQRVELLAKKITDLGYSCYYIHSKMRQEHRNRVFHDFRTGLCRNLVCSDLFTRGIDIQAVNVVINFDFPRFSETYLHRIGRSGRFGHLGLAISLITYDDRFTVHTIEQELGTEILPIPRHIEETLYVAKAPAIEQSIDEQQADK
;
A
#
# COMPACT_ATOMS: atom_id res chain seq x y z
N MET A 1 -2.04 -22.54 66.37
CA MET A 1 -1.10 -21.42 66.53
C MET A 1 -0.11 -21.49 65.39
N THR A 2 -0.26 -20.55 64.44
CA THR A 2 0.74 -20.00 63.49
C THR A 2 1.78 -20.96 62.89
N ASN A 3 1.75 -21.14 61.56
CA ASN A 3 2.73 -20.48 60.70
C ASN A 3 2.42 -20.64 59.20
N ASN A 4 2.87 -19.62 58.46
CA ASN A 4 2.66 -19.33 57.05
C ASN A 4 3.45 -20.28 56.13
N ASP A 5 2.81 -20.76 55.07
CA ASP A 5 3.49 -21.30 53.88
C ASP A 5 3.45 -20.25 52.76
N GLU A 6 4.51 -19.45 52.64
CA GLU A 6 4.86 -18.71 51.43
C GLU A 6 5.84 -19.54 50.61
N LEU A 7 5.36 -20.09 49.48
CA LEU A 7 6.20 -20.69 48.45
C LEU A 7 6.91 -19.57 47.67
N THR A 8 8.22 -19.50 47.80
CA THR A 8 9.12 -18.68 46.98
C THR A 8 9.39 -19.40 45.66
N VAL A 9 8.99 -18.79 44.53
CA VAL A 9 9.39 -19.24 43.18
C VAL A 9 10.52 -18.34 42.69
N ALA A 10 11.67 -18.96 42.43
CA ALA A 10 12.89 -18.33 41.96
C ALA A 10 12.74 -17.75 40.53
N THR A 11 13.23 -16.53 40.33
CA THR A 11 13.46 -15.91 39.02
C THR A 11 14.91 -16.13 38.58
N PRO A 12 15.19 -16.59 37.33
CA PRO A 12 16.52 -16.52 36.77
C PRO A 12 16.73 -15.18 36.06
N SER A 13 17.81 -14.50 36.44
CA SER A 13 18.38 -13.34 35.77
C SER A 13 19.09 -13.76 34.49
N THR A 14 18.68 -13.22 33.34
CA THR A 14 19.42 -13.35 32.08
C THR A 14 20.02 -12.00 31.70
N THR A 15 21.32 -11.89 31.94
CA THR A 15 22.20 -10.85 31.41
C THR A 15 22.38 -11.12 29.91
N THR A 16 21.78 -10.33 29.04
CA THR A 16 21.98 -10.43 27.58
C THR A 16 23.12 -9.53 27.13
N ASN A 17 24.05 -10.16 26.40
CA ASN A 17 25.31 -9.63 25.93
C ASN A 17 25.16 -8.51 24.88
N ASN A 18 25.98 -7.47 25.03
CA ASN A 18 26.06 -6.24 24.23
C ASN A 18 26.87 -6.39 22.90
N THR A 19 27.03 -7.60 22.36
CA THR A 19 27.98 -7.89 21.26
C THR A 19 27.37 -7.93 19.86
N SER A 20 26.05 -7.84 19.69
CA SER A 20 25.37 -7.95 18.39
C SER A 20 25.16 -6.63 17.64
N ILE A 21 25.35 -5.47 18.30
CA ILE A 21 25.14 -4.16 17.68
C ILE A 21 26.38 -3.73 16.88
N ASN A 22 27.60 -3.97 17.40
CA ASN A 22 28.85 -3.50 16.80
C ASN A 22 29.23 -4.21 15.48
N THR A 23 28.79 -5.46 15.27
CA THR A 23 29.07 -6.21 14.04
C THR A 23 28.24 -5.73 12.85
N SER A 24 26.99 -5.28 13.08
CA SER A 24 26.15 -4.75 12.00
C SER A 24 26.73 -3.46 11.40
N THR A 25 27.23 -2.55 12.23
CA THR A 25 27.74 -1.23 11.82
C THR A 25 29.10 -1.32 11.13
N ALA A 26 29.93 -2.29 11.50
CA ALA A 26 31.23 -2.54 10.85
C ALA A 26 31.07 -3.12 9.43
N ILE A 27 30.06 -3.97 9.21
CA ILE A 27 29.73 -4.53 7.89
C ILE A 27 29.22 -3.42 6.96
N THR A 28 28.35 -2.52 7.44
CA THR A 28 27.85 -1.39 6.64
C THR A 28 28.98 -0.46 6.21
N LYS A 29 29.94 -0.15 7.09
CA LYS A 29 31.10 0.69 6.72
C LYS A 29 31.96 0.09 5.62
N SER A 30 32.24 -1.21 5.66
CA SER A 30 33.01 -1.88 4.59
C SER A 30 32.28 -1.92 3.23
N LEU A 31 30.94 -1.89 3.26
CA LEU A 31 30.08 -1.89 2.08
C LEU A 31 29.82 -0.48 1.53
N LEU A 32 30.25 0.58 2.21
CA LEU A 32 30.05 1.97 1.77
C LEU A 32 31.15 2.48 0.84
N ASP A 33 32.32 1.85 0.85
CA ASP A 33 33.48 2.25 0.05
C ASP A 33 33.79 1.27 -1.11
N ASP A 34 33.09 0.13 -1.17
CA ASP A 34 33.38 -0.95 -2.14
C ASP A 34 32.66 -0.76 -3.49
N PRO A 35 33.34 -0.52 -4.63
CA PRO A 35 32.66 -0.36 -5.92
C PRO A 35 31.73 -1.53 -6.32
N ASN A 36 31.93 -2.75 -5.78
CA ASN A 36 31.14 -3.94 -6.09
C ASN A 36 30.05 -4.27 -5.03
N TRP A 37 29.61 -3.30 -4.24
CA TRP A 37 28.60 -3.51 -3.18
C TRP A 37 27.30 -4.18 -3.64
N LYS A 38 26.90 -3.98 -4.90
CA LYS A 38 25.70 -4.63 -5.48
C LYS A 38 25.79 -6.15 -5.48
N GLU A 39 26.97 -6.71 -5.74
CA GLU A 39 27.20 -8.16 -5.80
C GLU A 39 27.04 -8.82 -4.42
N LYS A 40 27.17 -8.03 -3.35
CA LYS A 40 27.06 -8.47 -1.96
C LYS A 40 25.63 -8.39 -1.42
N LEU A 41 24.69 -7.81 -2.19
CA LEU A 41 23.30 -7.71 -1.78
C LEU A 41 22.53 -9.01 -2.03
N LYS A 42 21.68 -9.37 -1.08
CA LYS A 42 20.70 -10.45 -1.25
C LYS A 42 19.48 -9.90 -1.98
N LEU A 43 19.51 -9.96 -3.30
CA LEU A 43 18.40 -9.51 -4.12
C LEU A 43 17.26 -10.55 -4.12
N PRO A 44 15.99 -10.11 -4.14
CA PRO A 44 14.86 -11.02 -4.34
C PRO A 44 14.86 -11.60 -5.77
N PRO A 45 14.13 -12.69 -6.02
CA PRO A 45 13.98 -13.26 -7.36
C PRO A 45 13.40 -12.23 -8.34
N LYS A 46 13.90 -12.24 -9.59
CA LYS A 46 13.41 -11.33 -10.63
C LYS A 46 11.97 -11.65 -11.01
N ASP A 47 11.12 -10.61 -11.02
CA ASP A 47 9.75 -10.71 -11.48
C ASP A 47 9.67 -10.50 -13.00
N ASN A 48 9.58 -11.63 -13.72
CA ASN A 48 9.53 -11.68 -15.19
C ASN A 48 8.10 -11.61 -15.75
N ARG A 49 7.08 -11.34 -14.92
CA ARG A 49 5.69 -11.23 -15.39
C ARG A 49 5.53 -9.99 -16.27
N PRO A 50 4.64 -10.02 -17.30
CA PRO A 50 4.38 -8.86 -18.13
C PRO A 50 3.87 -7.69 -17.29
N LYS A 51 4.32 -6.48 -17.63
CA LYS A 51 3.97 -5.23 -16.96
C LYS A 51 3.40 -4.23 -17.97
N THR A 52 2.38 -3.48 -17.59
CA THR A 52 1.74 -2.45 -18.42
C THR A 52 2.65 -1.24 -18.64
N SER A 53 2.31 -0.45 -19.67
CA SER A 53 3.10 0.72 -20.10
C SER A 53 3.22 1.82 -19.04
N ASP A 54 2.24 1.97 -18.16
CA ASP A 54 2.28 2.94 -17.05
C ASP A 54 3.24 2.56 -15.90
N VAL A 55 3.93 1.43 -16.02
CA VAL A 55 5.05 1.03 -15.15
C VAL A 55 6.36 0.86 -15.93
N THR A 56 6.30 0.60 -17.23
CA THR A 56 7.48 0.31 -18.06
C THR A 56 7.93 1.46 -18.96
N ASN A 57 7.03 2.39 -19.30
CA ASN A 57 7.31 3.55 -20.17
C ASN A 57 8.13 4.60 -19.41
N THR A 58 9.39 4.26 -19.21
CA THR A 58 10.39 5.02 -18.47
C THR A 58 11.35 5.69 -19.45
N LYS A 59 11.98 6.78 -19.05
CA LYS A 59 13.01 7.46 -19.85
C LYS A 59 14.37 6.74 -19.80
N GLY A 60 14.42 5.59 -19.12
CA GLY A 60 15.62 4.77 -19.00
C GLY A 60 16.53 5.17 -17.84
N HIS A 61 16.03 5.97 -16.89
CA HIS A 61 16.82 6.38 -15.73
C HIS A 61 17.02 5.23 -14.75
N SER A 62 18.14 5.29 -14.03
CA SER A 62 18.42 4.43 -12.89
C SER A 62 18.21 5.19 -11.58
N PHE A 63 18.03 4.47 -10.46
CA PHE A 63 18.00 5.13 -9.14
C PHE A 63 19.33 5.82 -8.79
N GLU A 64 20.44 5.42 -9.41
CA GLU A 64 21.76 6.02 -9.19
C GLU A 64 21.89 7.40 -9.82
N ASP A 65 21.09 7.68 -10.86
CA ASP A 65 21.06 8.96 -11.56
C ASP A 65 20.53 10.09 -10.65
N TYR A 66 19.87 9.75 -9.54
CA TYR A 66 19.32 10.71 -8.58
C TYR A 66 20.30 11.14 -7.48
N CYS A 67 21.55 10.66 -7.52
CA CYS A 67 22.60 11.01 -6.54
C CYS A 67 22.18 10.76 -5.07
N LEU A 68 21.45 9.67 -4.81
CA LEU A 68 20.98 9.28 -3.48
C LEU A 68 22.13 8.79 -2.60
N LYS A 69 21.94 8.83 -1.28
CA LYS A 69 22.81 8.15 -0.31
C LYS A 69 22.96 6.68 -0.65
N ARG A 70 24.16 6.16 -0.47
CA ARG A 70 24.49 4.77 -0.81
C ARG A 70 23.71 3.78 0.05
N GLU A 71 23.53 4.09 1.32
CA GLU A 71 22.70 3.34 2.26
C GLU A 71 21.24 3.22 1.77
N LEU A 72 20.72 4.30 1.17
CA LEU A 72 19.37 4.31 0.61
C LEU A 72 19.30 3.46 -0.66
N LEU A 73 20.28 3.59 -1.56
CA LEU A 73 20.38 2.74 -2.76
C LEU A 73 20.42 1.25 -2.38
N MET A 74 21.18 0.88 -1.35
CA MET A 74 21.18 -0.48 -0.81
C MET A 74 19.79 -0.95 -0.40
N GLY A 75 19.04 -0.13 0.34
CA GLY A 75 17.65 -0.44 0.72
C GLY A 75 16.71 -0.60 -0.48
N ILE A 76 16.86 0.26 -1.51
CA ILE A 76 16.09 0.21 -2.76
C ILE A 76 16.32 -1.12 -3.49
N TYR A 77 17.59 -1.52 -3.69
CA TYR A 77 17.90 -2.75 -4.42
C TYR A 77 17.58 -4.01 -3.60
N GLU A 78 17.80 -4.03 -2.28
CA GLU A 78 17.40 -5.17 -1.43
C GLU A 78 15.88 -5.38 -1.44
N LYS A 79 15.10 -4.31 -1.62
CA LYS A 79 13.65 -4.40 -1.82
C LYS A 79 13.27 -5.01 -3.18
N GLY A 80 14.20 -5.09 -4.12
CA GLY A 80 13.98 -5.59 -5.48
C GLY A 80 13.57 -4.51 -6.48
N TRP A 81 13.78 -3.23 -6.15
CA TRP A 81 13.50 -2.12 -7.07
C TRP A 81 14.71 -1.83 -7.94
N GLU A 82 14.74 -2.40 -9.13
CA GLU A 82 15.86 -2.22 -10.08
C GLU A 82 15.78 -0.91 -10.85
N LYS A 83 14.57 -0.51 -11.26
CA LYS A 83 14.31 0.70 -12.06
C LYS A 83 13.17 1.51 -11.47
N PRO A 84 13.27 2.85 -11.51
CA PRO A 84 12.17 3.72 -11.11
C PRO A 84 10.96 3.55 -12.03
N SER A 85 9.76 3.56 -11.47
CA SER A 85 8.53 3.64 -12.25
C SER A 85 8.33 5.07 -12.81
N PRO A 86 7.45 5.30 -13.80
CA PRO A 86 7.24 6.64 -14.38
C PRO A 86 6.87 7.71 -13.35
N VAL A 87 6.10 7.36 -12.31
CA VAL A 87 5.79 8.28 -11.20
C VAL A 87 7.00 8.56 -10.32
N GLN A 88 7.88 7.58 -10.14
CA GLN A 88 9.14 7.76 -9.41
C GLN A 88 10.11 8.63 -10.20
N GLU A 89 10.27 8.37 -11.51
CA GLU A 89 11.14 9.15 -12.40
C GLU A 89 10.79 10.64 -12.42
N GLN A 90 9.51 10.98 -12.37
CA GLN A 90 9.07 12.38 -12.38
C GLN A 90 9.07 13.00 -10.98
N ALA A 91 8.63 12.26 -9.95
CA ALA A 91 8.44 12.85 -8.62
C ALA A 91 9.74 12.95 -7.80
N ILE A 92 10.61 11.94 -7.84
CA ILE A 92 11.83 11.89 -7.02
C ILE A 92 12.72 13.13 -7.24
N PRO A 93 13.17 13.45 -8.46
CA PRO A 93 14.08 14.58 -8.66
C PRO A 93 13.45 15.91 -8.23
N ILE A 94 12.17 16.12 -8.50
CA ILE A 94 11.45 17.34 -8.10
C ILE A 94 11.31 17.42 -6.58
N ALA A 95 10.93 16.33 -5.92
CA ALA A 95 10.81 16.28 -4.47
C ALA A 95 12.16 16.55 -3.77
N LEU A 96 13.28 16.07 -4.33
CA LEU A 96 14.62 16.33 -3.80
C LEU A 96 14.97 17.83 -3.84
N THR A 97 14.47 18.61 -4.81
CA THR A 97 14.68 20.07 -4.84
C THR A 97 13.97 20.82 -3.71
N GLY A 98 12.98 20.21 -3.04
CA GLY A 98 12.17 20.84 -2.00
C GLY A 98 10.92 21.55 -2.51
N ARG A 99 10.62 21.44 -3.81
CA ARG A 99 9.39 21.96 -4.40
C ARG A 99 8.19 21.11 -3.99
N ASP A 100 7.03 21.75 -3.82
CA ASP A 100 5.77 21.05 -3.61
C ASP A 100 5.43 20.17 -4.83
N VAL A 101 4.84 18.99 -4.58
CA VAL A 101 4.53 18.02 -5.63
C VAL A 101 3.05 17.70 -5.59
N LEU A 102 2.37 17.83 -6.73
CA LEU A 102 1.01 17.36 -6.92
C LEU A 102 1.05 16.20 -7.92
N ALA A 103 0.84 14.98 -7.47
CA ALA A 103 0.96 13.79 -8.30
C ALA A 103 -0.37 13.04 -8.42
N ARG A 104 -0.90 13.01 -9.66
CA ARG A 104 -1.97 12.11 -10.07
C ARG A 104 -1.38 10.84 -10.64
N ALA A 105 -1.59 9.74 -9.95
CA ALA A 105 -1.20 8.44 -10.46
C ALA A 105 -2.10 7.33 -9.91
N LYS A 106 -2.29 6.29 -10.74
CA LYS A 106 -3.12 5.14 -10.38
C LYS A 106 -2.57 4.43 -9.14
N ASN A 107 -3.43 3.65 -8.50
CA ASN A 107 -2.99 2.80 -7.39
C ASN A 107 -2.08 1.68 -7.90
N GLY A 108 -1.07 1.33 -7.11
CA GLY A 108 -0.14 0.25 -7.46
C GLY A 108 0.97 0.58 -8.47
N THR A 109 1.23 1.85 -8.80
CA THR A 109 2.37 2.27 -9.68
C THR A 109 3.67 2.58 -8.95
N GLY A 110 3.73 2.35 -7.63
CA GLY A 110 4.90 2.70 -6.84
C GLY A 110 4.90 4.13 -6.29
N LYS A 111 3.72 4.78 -6.17
CA LYS A 111 3.54 6.09 -5.51
C LYS A 111 4.24 6.16 -4.15
N THR A 112 4.13 5.11 -3.34
CA THR A 112 4.81 5.06 -2.04
C THR A 112 6.31 5.24 -2.15
N GLY A 113 6.97 4.57 -3.11
CA GLY A 113 8.39 4.78 -3.39
C GLY A 113 8.69 6.21 -3.85
N ALA A 114 7.80 6.79 -4.67
CA ALA A 114 7.97 8.12 -5.24
C ALA A 114 8.08 9.24 -4.19
N TYR A 115 7.41 9.09 -3.04
CA TYR A 115 7.56 10.03 -1.91
C TYR A 115 8.49 9.53 -0.80
N THR A 116 8.55 8.22 -0.52
CA THR A 116 9.40 7.72 0.60
C THR A 116 10.89 7.87 0.30
N ILE A 117 11.33 7.64 -0.94
CA ILE A 117 12.74 7.80 -1.35
C ILE A 117 13.24 9.22 -1.07
N PRO A 118 12.63 10.31 -1.59
CA PRO A 118 13.12 11.65 -1.34
C PRO A 118 13.02 12.08 0.14
N ILE A 119 12.04 11.57 0.89
CA ILE A 119 11.95 11.84 2.34
C ILE A 119 13.13 11.20 3.09
N VAL A 120 13.36 9.91 2.86
CA VAL A 120 14.44 9.16 3.52
C VAL A 120 15.81 9.75 3.19
N GLU A 121 15.98 10.23 1.95
CA GLU A 121 17.18 10.96 1.53
C GLU A 121 17.37 12.27 2.32
N ARG A 122 16.31 13.08 2.46
CA ARG A 122 16.41 14.43 3.06
C ARG A 122 16.57 14.46 4.57
N ILE A 123 16.13 13.41 5.26
CA ILE A 123 16.16 13.41 6.73
C ILE A 123 17.59 13.30 7.24
N ASP A 124 17.88 14.08 8.26
CA ASP A 124 19.13 14.05 9.02
C ASP A 124 18.98 13.13 10.24
N PRO A 125 19.61 11.94 10.25
CA PRO A 125 19.52 10.99 11.36
C PRO A 125 20.14 11.50 12.67
N THR A 126 20.96 12.55 12.61
CA THR A 126 21.65 13.10 13.80
C THR A 126 20.75 14.03 14.61
N LYS A 127 19.66 14.51 14.01
CA LYS A 127 18.70 15.43 14.66
C LYS A 127 17.55 14.67 15.28
N ASN A 128 17.51 14.69 16.61
CA ASN A 128 16.46 14.06 17.43
C ASN A 128 15.14 14.83 17.38
N ALA A 129 14.52 14.94 16.21
CA ALA A 129 13.25 15.62 16.00
C ALA A 129 12.48 15.01 14.83
N VAL A 130 11.15 15.18 14.86
CA VAL A 130 10.27 14.82 13.74
C VAL A 130 10.55 15.77 12.58
N GLN A 131 10.99 15.21 11.46
CA GLN A 131 11.39 15.96 10.26
C GLN A 131 10.42 15.79 9.10
N ALA A 132 9.69 14.66 9.06
CA ALA A 132 8.69 14.38 8.04
C ALA A 132 7.44 13.71 8.62
N ILE A 133 6.28 14.05 8.04
CA ILE A 133 4.99 13.45 8.36
C ILE A 133 4.36 12.88 7.08
N ILE A 134 3.90 11.63 7.12
CA ILE A 134 3.11 11.02 6.06
C ILE A 134 1.70 10.76 6.58
N LEU A 135 0.73 11.46 6.02
CA LEU A 135 -0.68 11.29 6.31
C LEU A 135 -1.32 10.29 5.36
N VAL A 136 -2.11 9.41 5.94
CA VAL A 136 -2.83 8.34 5.24
C VAL A 136 -4.24 8.20 5.81
N PRO A 137 -5.26 7.87 5.00
CA PRO A 137 -6.64 7.79 5.46
C PRO A 137 -6.93 6.55 6.31
N THR A 138 -6.15 5.48 6.16
CA THR A 138 -6.42 4.18 6.81
C THR A 138 -5.22 3.70 7.63
N ARG A 139 -5.52 2.88 8.64
CA ARG A 139 -4.50 2.33 9.55
C ARG A 139 -3.62 1.31 8.84
N GLU A 140 -4.23 0.54 7.95
CA GLU A 140 -3.58 -0.49 7.15
C GLU A 140 -2.58 0.11 6.17
N LEU A 141 -2.95 1.23 5.51
CA LEU A 141 -2.01 1.96 4.66
C LEU A 141 -0.86 2.53 5.49
N ALA A 142 -1.11 3.01 6.72
CA ALA A 142 -0.04 3.48 7.59
C ALA A 142 1.00 2.38 7.88
N LEU A 143 0.55 1.17 8.19
CA LEU A 143 1.42 0.01 8.42
C LEU A 143 2.17 -0.43 7.16
N GLN A 144 1.52 -0.37 5.99
CA GLN A 144 2.17 -0.70 4.73
C GLN A 144 3.25 0.33 4.37
N THR A 145 2.93 1.61 4.48
CA THR A 145 3.86 2.70 4.21
C THR A 145 5.04 2.67 5.19
N SER A 146 4.80 2.33 6.45
CA SER A 146 5.89 2.19 7.43
C SER A 146 6.80 1.02 7.14
N ALA A 147 6.26 -0.13 6.74
CA ALA A 147 7.07 -1.28 6.34
C ALA A 147 7.98 -0.92 5.16
N ILE A 148 7.45 -0.25 4.14
CA ILE A 148 8.24 0.22 2.99
C ILE A 148 9.30 1.23 3.46
N CYS A 149 8.93 2.19 4.30
CA CYS A 149 9.88 3.18 4.81
C CYS A 149 11.02 2.53 5.60
N MET A 150 10.74 1.54 6.44
CA MET A 150 11.74 0.81 7.23
C MET A 150 12.65 -0.06 6.35
N GLU A 151 12.11 -0.71 5.31
CA GLU A 151 12.89 -1.49 4.35
C GLU A 151 13.85 -0.60 3.57
N LEU A 152 13.39 0.56 3.07
CA LEU A 152 14.21 1.52 2.36
C LEU A 152 15.27 2.16 3.26
N SER A 153 14.92 2.44 4.53
CA SER A 153 15.83 3.03 5.50
C SER A 153 16.64 2.01 6.30
N LYS A 154 16.68 0.73 5.90
CA LYS A 154 17.29 -0.35 6.69
C LYS A 154 18.77 -0.12 7.03
N HIS A 155 19.51 0.51 6.11
CA HIS A 155 20.93 0.84 6.28
C HIS A 155 21.15 2.26 6.82
N LEU A 156 20.07 2.98 7.10
CA LEU A 156 20.09 4.32 7.66
C LEU A 156 19.66 4.26 9.13
N GLN A 157 20.23 5.11 9.98
CA GLN A 157 19.85 5.20 11.40
C GLN A 157 18.55 6.00 11.62
N LEU A 158 17.54 5.78 10.77
CA LEU A 158 16.26 6.45 10.87
C LEU A 158 15.29 5.72 11.79
N ARG A 159 14.36 6.48 12.35
CA ARG A 159 13.36 6.00 13.31
C ARG A 159 12.00 6.41 12.79
N VAL A 160 11.24 5.40 12.36
CA VAL A 160 9.87 5.54 11.87
C VAL A 160 8.91 5.18 13.00
N MET A 161 7.84 5.96 13.13
CA MET A 161 6.74 5.67 14.05
C MET A 161 5.43 5.65 13.26
N VAL A 162 4.56 4.70 13.59
CA VAL A 162 3.17 4.69 13.13
C VAL A 162 2.28 5.08 14.29
N THR A 163 1.39 6.05 14.08
CA THR A 163 0.36 6.39 15.07
C THR A 163 -0.97 6.57 14.37
N THR A 164 -1.95 5.75 14.74
CA THR A 164 -3.26 5.77 14.10
C THR A 164 -4.35 5.57 15.12
N GLY A 165 -5.59 5.96 14.81
CA GLY A 165 -6.73 5.66 15.68
C GLY A 165 -6.75 4.18 16.08
N GLY A 166 -7.26 3.84 17.27
CA GLY A 166 -7.40 2.44 17.71
C GLY A 166 -6.13 1.71 18.15
N THR A 167 -4.95 2.32 18.01
CA THR A 167 -3.76 1.95 18.81
C THR A 167 -3.83 2.63 20.19
N SER A 168 -3.14 2.07 21.18
CA SER A 168 -3.11 2.60 22.55
C SER A 168 -2.42 3.96 22.57
N LEU A 169 -3.14 5.00 23.01
CA LEU A 169 -2.56 6.34 23.15
C LEU A 169 -1.38 6.34 24.13
N ARG A 170 -1.41 5.47 25.16
CA ARG A 170 -0.34 5.34 26.14
C ARG A 170 0.95 4.80 25.51
N GLU A 171 0.82 3.83 24.60
CA GLU A 171 1.96 3.27 23.87
C GLU A 171 2.54 4.31 22.91
N ASP A 172 1.69 5.06 22.20
CA ASP A 172 2.12 6.16 21.33
C ASP A 172 2.90 7.22 22.13
N ILE A 173 2.41 7.60 23.31
CA ILE A 173 3.09 8.55 24.20
C ILE A 173 4.45 8.01 24.63
N SER A 174 4.51 6.76 25.08
CA SER A 174 5.78 6.13 25.47
C SER A 174 6.77 6.08 24.31
N ARG A 175 6.29 5.79 23.09
CA ARG A 175 7.12 5.73 21.89
C ARG A 175 7.65 7.10 21.47
N LEU A 176 6.87 8.17 21.68
CA LEU A 176 7.27 9.56 21.42
C LEU A 176 8.31 10.11 22.42
N GLN A 177 8.56 9.40 23.53
CA GLN A 177 9.68 9.73 24.43
C GLN A 177 11.03 9.35 23.83
N GLU A 178 11.04 8.39 22.90
CA GLU A 178 12.21 8.02 22.12
C GLU A 178 12.33 8.88 20.86
N VAL A 179 13.49 8.83 20.20
CA VAL A 179 13.72 9.56 18.96
C VAL A 179 12.80 9.04 17.84
N VAL A 180 12.12 9.97 17.17
CA VAL A 180 11.28 9.74 15.99
C VAL A 180 11.65 10.76 14.94
N HIS A 181 12.00 10.29 13.74
CA HIS A 181 12.33 11.15 12.60
C HIS A 181 11.16 11.27 11.62
N ILE A 182 10.42 10.18 11.42
CA ILE A 182 9.27 10.09 10.51
C ILE A 182 8.05 9.63 11.28
N ILE A 183 6.96 10.39 11.20
CA ILE A 183 5.65 9.95 11.69
C ILE A 183 4.76 9.60 10.50
N ILE A 184 4.16 8.40 10.54
CA ILE A 184 3.15 7.97 9.58
C ILE A 184 1.84 7.82 10.35
N ALA A 185 0.81 8.58 9.94
CA ALA A 185 -0.37 8.73 10.79
C ALA A 185 -1.69 8.94 10.06
N THR A 186 -2.77 8.61 10.77
CA THR A 186 -4.13 9.06 10.41
C THR A 186 -4.38 10.47 10.97
N PRO A 187 -5.04 11.39 10.25
CA PRO A 187 -5.14 12.81 10.61
C PRO A 187 -5.60 13.07 12.05
N GLY A 188 -6.73 12.49 12.47
CA GLY A 188 -7.29 12.76 13.80
C GLY A 188 -6.41 12.31 14.96
N ARG A 189 -5.67 11.21 14.82
CA ARG A 189 -4.74 10.74 15.88
C ARG A 189 -3.52 11.65 15.98
N LEU A 190 -2.95 12.05 14.83
CA LEU A 190 -1.81 12.95 14.83
C LEU A 190 -2.16 14.30 15.45
N LEU A 191 -3.29 14.87 15.03
CA LEU A 191 -3.75 16.16 15.55
C LEU A 191 -3.99 16.10 17.07
N ASP A 192 -4.57 15.01 17.59
CA ASP A 192 -4.73 14.83 19.04
C ASP A 192 -3.38 14.83 19.79
N LEU A 193 -2.37 14.14 19.26
CA LEU A 193 -1.03 14.12 19.83
C LEU A 193 -0.34 15.49 19.78
N VAL A 194 -0.54 16.25 18.70
CA VAL A 194 0.02 17.59 18.52
C VAL A 194 -0.66 18.59 19.46
N ASN A 195 -2.00 18.60 19.51
CA ASN A 195 -2.78 19.51 20.36
C ASN A 195 -2.52 19.28 21.86
N LYS A 196 -2.20 18.04 22.26
CA LYS A 196 -1.76 17.69 23.62
C LYS A 196 -0.29 18.01 23.90
N ASN A 197 0.44 18.61 22.95
CA ASN A 197 1.88 18.85 23.02
C ASN A 197 2.73 17.58 23.27
N LEU A 198 2.22 16.41 22.86
CA LEU A 198 2.92 15.13 22.98
C LEU A 198 3.83 14.87 21.77
N ALA A 199 3.36 15.22 20.56
CA ALA A 199 4.15 15.16 19.34
C ALA A 199 4.63 16.57 18.96
N LYS A 200 5.93 16.83 19.12
CA LYS A 200 6.55 18.09 18.72
C LYS A 200 6.91 18.05 17.24
N ILE A 201 6.34 18.96 16.46
CA ILE A 201 6.48 19.00 14.99
C ILE A 201 7.13 20.30 14.48
N ASP A 202 7.75 21.09 15.36
CA ASP A 202 8.37 22.38 15.05
C ASP A 202 9.53 22.27 14.04
N ALA A 203 10.17 21.10 13.99
CA ALA A 203 11.25 20.80 13.04
C ALA A 203 10.75 20.08 11.78
N CYS A 204 9.44 19.83 11.65
CA CYS A 204 8.89 19.08 10.53
C CYS A 204 8.78 19.97 9.29
N ARG A 205 9.60 19.68 8.28
CA ARG A 205 9.71 20.47 7.05
C ARG A 205 9.06 19.81 5.85
N VAL A 206 8.57 18.59 5.98
CA VAL A 206 7.91 17.86 4.89
C VAL A 206 6.62 17.22 5.39
N ILE A 207 5.53 17.42 4.66
CA ILE A 207 4.25 16.72 4.87
C ILE A 207 3.77 16.09 3.57
N ILE A 208 3.32 14.85 3.67
CA ILE A 208 2.84 14.05 2.55
C ILE A 208 1.40 13.65 2.80
N LEU A 209 0.56 13.76 1.77
CA LEU A 209 -0.82 13.30 1.77
C LEU A 209 -0.94 12.19 0.73
N ASP A 210 -1.10 10.93 1.18
CA ASP A 210 -1.34 9.78 0.30
C ASP A 210 -2.83 9.38 0.32
N GLU A 211 -3.39 9.07 -0.85
CA GLU A 211 -4.84 8.96 -1.09
C GLU A 211 -5.56 10.26 -0.64
N ALA A 212 -5.08 11.39 -1.18
CA ALA A 212 -5.47 12.72 -0.73
C ALA A 212 -6.95 13.06 -0.99
N ASP A 213 -7.58 12.48 -2.01
CA ASP A 213 -9.03 12.56 -2.22
C ASP A 213 -9.83 12.15 -0.97
N LYS A 214 -9.36 11.14 -0.24
CA LYS A 214 -9.95 10.75 1.06
C LYS A 214 -9.56 11.64 2.20
N LEU A 215 -8.30 12.05 2.26
CA LEU A 215 -7.84 12.95 3.32
C LEU A 215 -8.51 14.33 3.24
N LEU A 216 -8.97 14.72 2.05
CA LEU A 216 -9.62 16.01 1.77
C LEU A 216 -11.14 15.89 1.62
N SER A 217 -11.73 14.78 2.08
CA SER A 217 -13.19 14.69 2.21
C SER A 217 -13.69 15.61 3.33
N GLN A 218 -15.00 15.91 3.33
CA GLN A 218 -15.64 16.79 4.31
C GLN A 218 -15.31 16.43 5.77
N ASP A 219 -15.20 15.13 6.07
CA ASP A 219 -14.89 14.63 7.41
C ASP A 219 -13.47 14.95 7.92
N PHE A 220 -12.50 15.16 7.03
CA PHE A 220 -11.08 15.26 7.39
C PHE A 220 -10.44 16.62 7.05
N ASN A 221 -11.04 17.39 6.14
CA ASN A 221 -10.45 18.63 5.64
C ASN A 221 -10.12 19.63 6.77
N HIS A 222 -11.04 19.80 7.73
CA HIS A 222 -10.82 20.69 8.88
C HIS A 222 -9.63 20.27 9.76
N LEU A 223 -9.42 18.96 9.96
CA LEU A 223 -8.31 18.45 10.75
C LEU A 223 -6.95 18.72 10.08
N LEU A 224 -6.91 18.65 8.75
CA LEU A 224 -5.71 18.98 7.98
C LEU A 224 -5.40 20.48 8.03
N ASP A 225 -6.41 21.32 7.88
CA ASP A 225 -6.28 22.77 8.02
C ASP A 225 -5.65 23.15 9.37
N GLU A 226 -6.14 22.56 10.46
CA GLU A 226 -5.63 22.80 11.82
C GLU A 226 -4.19 22.31 11.98
N LEU A 227 -3.89 21.09 11.51
CA LEU A 227 -2.54 20.52 11.56
C LEU A 227 -1.54 21.38 10.77
N LEU A 228 -1.91 21.83 9.56
CA LEU A 228 -1.07 22.69 8.74
C LEU A 228 -0.88 24.08 9.35
N HIS A 229 -1.82 24.55 10.17
CA HIS A 229 -1.68 25.82 10.87
C HIS A 229 -0.59 25.78 11.95
N VAL A 230 -0.49 24.66 12.68
CA VAL A 230 0.52 24.48 13.74
C VAL A 230 1.89 24.05 13.22
N MET A 231 1.99 23.58 11.98
CA MET A 231 3.26 23.25 11.33
C MET A 231 4.05 24.50 10.87
N PRO A 232 5.38 24.41 10.74
CA PRO A 232 6.21 25.49 10.17
C PRO A 232 5.69 25.96 8.80
N LYS A 233 5.61 27.28 8.57
CA LYS A 233 5.14 27.88 7.29
C LYS A 233 6.05 27.57 6.11
N ASP A 234 7.33 27.37 6.39
CA ASP A 234 8.34 26.97 5.41
C ASP A 234 8.49 25.44 5.48
N ARG A 235 7.59 24.77 4.75
CA ARG A 235 7.48 23.32 4.62
C ARG A 235 7.19 22.96 3.18
N GLN A 236 7.62 21.79 2.77
CA GLN A 236 7.27 21.14 1.51
C GLN A 236 6.00 20.30 1.70
N VAL A 237 5.04 20.44 0.79
CA VAL A 237 3.81 19.66 0.74
C VAL A 237 3.83 18.78 -0.50
N MET A 238 3.65 17.48 -0.32
CA MET A 238 3.54 16.54 -1.44
C MET A 238 2.20 15.78 -1.37
N LEU A 239 1.41 15.87 -2.43
CA LEU A 239 0.06 15.32 -2.51
C LEU A 239 0.02 14.23 -3.58
N PHE A 240 -0.39 13.03 -3.20
CA PHE A 240 -0.55 11.88 -4.08
C PHE A 240 -2.00 11.39 -4.05
N SER A 241 -2.63 11.32 -5.23
CA SER A 241 -4.01 10.86 -5.34
C SER A 241 -4.26 10.10 -6.64
N ALA A 242 -5.29 9.27 -6.66
CA ALA A 242 -5.82 8.67 -7.89
C ALA A 242 -6.84 9.63 -8.55
N THR A 243 -7.64 10.32 -7.74
CA THR A 243 -8.66 11.26 -8.21
C THR A 243 -8.45 12.66 -7.61
N PHE A 244 -8.94 13.68 -8.32
CA PHE A 244 -8.89 15.07 -7.87
C PHE A 244 -10.30 15.68 -7.94
N PRO A 245 -11.13 15.49 -6.90
CA PRO A 245 -12.36 16.26 -6.76
C PRO A 245 -12.07 17.73 -6.46
N LEU A 246 -13.08 18.60 -6.61
CA LEU A 246 -12.97 20.05 -6.36
C LEU A 246 -12.40 20.41 -4.99
N THR A 247 -12.64 19.59 -3.96
CA THR A 247 -12.08 19.81 -2.61
C THR A 247 -10.56 19.75 -2.58
N VAL A 248 -9.94 19.03 -3.52
CA VAL A 248 -8.48 18.98 -3.66
C VAL A 248 -7.95 20.28 -4.26
N ASP A 249 -8.64 20.86 -5.26
CA ASP A 249 -8.24 22.13 -5.88
C ASP A 249 -8.23 23.29 -4.88
N ASP A 250 -9.23 23.35 -4.00
CA ASP A 250 -9.31 24.36 -2.95
C ASP A 250 -8.15 24.22 -1.95
N PHE A 251 -7.79 22.99 -1.59
CA PHE A 251 -6.64 22.71 -0.74
C PHE A 251 -5.32 23.12 -1.40
N ILE A 252 -5.13 22.78 -2.69
CA ILE A 252 -3.92 23.14 -3.44
C ILE A 252 -3.72 24.66 -3.43
N LYS A 253 -4.77 25.42 -3.76
CA LYS A 253 -4.71 26.89 -3.80
C LYS A 253 -4.39 27.51 -2.44
N LYS A 254 -4.86 26.89 -1.36
CA LYS A 254 -4.70 27.41 0.01
C LYS A 254 -3.34 27.06 0.64
N HIS A 255 -2.81 25.86 0.37
CA HIS A 255 -1.70 25.30 1.16
C HIS A 255 -0.42 25.00 0.38
N MET A 256 -0.48 24.91 -0.95
CA MET A 256 0.68 24.54 -1.76
C MET A 256 1.29 25.75 -2.48
N LYS A 257 2.62 25.77 -2.57
CA LYS A 257 3.41 26.85 -3.19
C LYS A 257 3.97 26.40 -4.53
N GLN A 258 3.40 26.90 -5.63
CA GLN A 258 3.84 26.63 -7.00
C GLN A 258 4.11 25.12 -7.24
N ALA A 259 3.15 24.28 -6.84
CA ALA A 259 3.27 22.83 -6.92
C ALA A 259 3.65 22.39 -8.33
N TYR A 260 4.58 21.44 -8.42
CA TYR A 260 4.87 20.77 -9.68
C TYR A 260 3.82 19.69 -9.91
N GLU A 261 3.04 19.84 -10.97
CA GLU A 261 1.96 18.92 -11.32
C GLU A 261 2.49 17.78 -12.17
N ILE A 262 2.32 16.56 -11.66
CA ILE A 262 2.62 15.31 -12.35
C ILE A 262 1.28 14.65 -12.63
N ASN A 263 0.85 14.67 -13.89
CA ASN A 263 -0.30 13.90 -14.33
C ASN A 263 0.15 12.77 -15.25
N LEU A 264 0.07 11.54 -14.74
CA LEU A 264 0.42 10.33 -15.49
C LEU A 264 -0.82 9.56 -15.96
N MET A 265 -2.00 10.17 -15.84
CA MET A 265 -3.28 9.58 -16.19
C MET A 265 -3.98 10.47 -17.22
N ASP A 266 -3.96 10.05 -18.49
CA ASP A 266 -4.79 10.65 -19.54
C ASP A 266 -6.27 10.26 -19.33
N GLU A 267 -6.51 9.02 -18.90
CA GLU A 267 -7.81 8.47 -18.54
C GLU A 267 -7.81 7.98 -17.08
N LEU A 268 -8.99 7.98 -16.44
CA LEU A 268 -9.17 7.44 -15.09
C LEU A 268 -9.18 5.90 -15.04
N THR A 269 -9.04 5.23 -16.19
CA THR A 269 -9.11 3.77 -16.32
C THR A 269 -7.85 3.05 -15.82
N LEU A 270 -8.01 1.80 -15.39
CA LEU A 270 -6.89 0.96 -14.97
C LEU A 270 -6.43 0.06 -16.12
N LYS A 271 -5.35 0.47 -16.78
CA LYS A 271 -4.66 -0.35 -17.79
C LYS A 271 -4.21 -1.67 -17.17
N GLY A 272 -4.44 -2.77 -17.90
CA GLY A 272 -4.07 -4.13 -17.49
C GLY A 272 -5.16 -4.88 -16.73
N ILE A 273 -6.29 -4.25 -16.40
CA ILE A 273 -7.41 -4.92 -15.74
C ILE A 273 -8.51 -5.17 -16.76
N THR A 274 -8.76 -6.45 -17.06
CA THR A 274 -9.92 -6.85 -17.86
C THR A 274 -11.17 -6.77 -17.00
N GLN A 275 -12.19 -6.07 -17.49
CA GLN A 275 -13.40 -5.79 -16.72
C GLN A 275 -14.61 -6.45 -17.39
N TYR A 276 -15.30 -7.29 -16.64
CA TYR A 276 -16.54 -7.92 -17.06
C TYR A 276 -17.68 -7.65 -16.10
N TYR A 277 -18.90 -7.76 -16.61
CA TYR A 277 -20.10 -7.87 -15.80
C TYR A 277 -20.92 -9.12 -16.10
N ALA A 278 -21.59 -9.61 -15.06
CA ALA A 278 -22.60 -10.65 -15.15
C ALA A 278 -23.94 -10.10 -14.67
N PHE A 279 -24.94 -10.08 -15.55
CA PHE A 279 -26.30 -9.68 -15.19
C PHE A 279 -26.98 -10.82 -14.42
N VAL A 280 -27.31 -10.58 -13.15
CA VAL A 280 -27.82 -11.60 -12.23
C VAL A 280 -28.88 -11.02 -11.30
N GLN A 281 -29.86 -11.85 -10.93
CA GLN A 281 -30.76 -11.52 -9.83
C GLN A 281 -30.04 -11.70 -8.48
N GLU A 282 -30.46 -10.99 -7.45
CA GLU A 282 -29.86 -11.05 -6.11
C GLU A 282 -29.78 -12.50 -5.57
N ARG A 283 -30.85 -13.29 -5.77
CA ARG A 283 -30.90 -14.71 -5.39
C ARG A 283 -29.90 -15.60 -6.13
N GLN A 284 -29.44 -15.18 -7.31
CA GLN A 284 -28.53 -15.93 -8.17
C GLN A 284 -27.06 -15.59 -7.93
N LYS A 285 -26.75 -14.49 -7.23
CA LYS A 285 -25.37 -14.02 -7.04
C LYS A 285 -24.45 -15.09 -6.43
N ILE A 286 -24.91 -15.83 -5.44
CA ILE A 286 -24.12 -16.90 -4.80
C ILE A 286 -23.82 -18.03 -5.79
N HIS A 287 -24.80 -18.42 -6.60
CA HIS A 287 -24.63 -19.45 -7.61
C HIS A 287 -23.68 -19.00 -8.73
N CYS A 288 -23.80 -17.74 -9.15
CA CYS A 288 -22.87 -17.13 -10.10
C CYS A 288 -21.44 -17.11 -9.53
N LEU A 289 -21.27 -16.68 -8.28
CA LEU A 289 -19.97 -16.67 -7.61
C LEU A 289 -19.34 -18.07 -7.54
N ASN A 290 -20.12 -19.09 -7.19
CA ASN A 290 -19.67 -20.49 -7.18
C ASN A 290 -19.20 -20.96 -8.57
N THR A 291 -19.92 -20.54 -9.61
CA THR A 291 -19.55 -20.83 -11.01
C THR A 291 -18.24 -20.14 -11.39
N LEU A 292 -18.05 -18.89 -10.98
CA LEU A 292 -16.80 -18.15 -11.21
C LEU A 292 -15.62 -18.83 -10.52
N PHE A 293 -15.78 -19.23 -9.25
CA PHE A 293 -14.74 -19.94 -8.50
C PHE A 293 -14.37 -21.29 -9.10
N SER A 294 -15.30 -21.97 -9.76
CA SER A 294 -15.04 -23.25 -10.43
C SER A 294 -14.38 -23.08 -11.81
N LYS A 295 -14.63 -21.96 -12.49
CA LYS A 295 -14.15 -21.73 -13.87
C LYS A 295 -12.86 -20.94 -13.96
N LEU A 296 -12.57 -20.10 -12.97
CA LEU A 296 -11.41 -19.19 -13.01
C LEU A 296 -10.22 -19.78 -12.28
N GLN A 297 -9.02 -19.57 -12.83
CA GLN A 297 -7.77 -19.90 -12.18
C GLN A 297 -7.36 -18.76 -11.21
N ILE A 298 -8.01 -18.74 -10.05
CA ILE A 298 -7.78 -17.73 -9.03
C ILE A 298 -6.49 -18.05 -8.25
N ASN A 299 -5.54 -17.11 -8.17
CA ASN A 299 -4.47 -17.23 -7.18
C ASN A 299 -5.02 -16.83 -5.80
N GLN A 300 -5.23 -15.53 -5.62
CA GLN A 300 -6.07 -14.97 -4.56
C GLN A 300 -7.14 -14.05 -5.13
N SER A 301 -8.29 -13.96 -4.46
CA SER A 301 -9.37 -13.04 -4.82
C SER A 301 -9.81 -12.13 -3.68
N ILE A 302 -10.30 -10.94 -4.05
CA ILE A 302 -11.00 -10.04 -3.13
C ILE A 302 -12.43 -9.87 -3.61
N ILE A 303 -13.39 -10.07 -2.70
CA ILE A 303 -14.81 -9.97 -2.97
C ILE A 303 -15.39 -8.78 -2.20
N PHE A 304 -15.95 -7.81 -2.91
CA PHE A 304 -16.51 -6.61 -2.32
C PHE A 304 -18.02 -6.68 -2.11
N CYS A 305 -18.45 -6.36 -0.91
CA CYS A 305 -19.86 -6.16 -0.54
C CYS A 305 -20.08 -4.72 -0.05
N ASN A 306 -21.29 -4.19 -0.27
CA ASN A 306 -21.63 -2.80 0.07
C ASN A 306 -21.94 -2.60 1.57
N SER A 307 -22.11 -3.67 2.36
CA SER A 307 -22.39 -3.56 3.80
C SER A 307 -21.68 -4.63 4.63
N THR A 308 -21.39 -4.30 5.89
CA THR A 308 -20.69 -5.21 6.82
C THR A 308 -21.49 -6.49 7.08
N GLN A 309 -22.82 -6.38 7.17
CA GLN A 309 -23.69 -7.54 7.37
C GLN A 309 -23.63 -8.49 6.17
N ARG A 310 -23.57 -7.95 4.95
CA ARG A 310 -23.43 -8.76 3.73
C ARG A 310 -22.05 -9.41 3.63
N VAL A 311 -20.99 -8.75 4.10
CA VAL A 311 -19.66 -9.35 4.21
C VAL A 311 -19.71 -10.61 5.07
N GLU A 312 -20.25 -10.53 6.30
CA GLU A 312 -20.35 -11.67 7.21
C GLU A 312 -21.23 -12.80 6.64
N LEU A 313 -22.41 -12.45 6.11
CA LEU A 313 -23.34 -13.43 5.54
C LEU A 313 -22.75 -14.14 4.32
N LEU A 314 -22.07 -13.41 3.44
CA LEU A 314 -21.43 -14.00 2.27
C LEU A 314 -20.27 -14.90 2.69
N ALA A 315 -19.40 -14.43 3.59
CA ALA A 315 -18.26 -15.19 4.09
C ALA A 315 -18.68 -16.51 4.75
N LYS A 316 -19.75 -16.49 5.55
CA LYS A 316 -20.33 -17.70 6.12
C LYS A 316 -20.79 -18.67 5.02
N LYS A 317 -21.59 -18.19 4.06
CA LYS A 317 -22.12 -19.02 2.98
C LYS A 317 -21.04 -19.63 2.08
N ILE A 318 -20.00 -18.88 1.72
CA ILE A 318 -18.92 -19.43 0.88
C ILE A 318 -18.04 -20.41 1.67
N THR A 319 -17.86 -20.19 2.97
CA THR A 319 -17.20 -21.16 3.87
C THR A 319 -18.01 -22.46 3.96
N ASP A 320 -19.34 -22.36 4.12
CA ASP A 320 -20.23 -23.52 4.13
C ASP A 320 -20.21 -24.32 2.81
N LEU A 321 -19.90 -23.65 1.69
CA LEU A 321 -19.69 -24.27 0.38
C LEU A 321 -18.29 -24.90 0.20
N GLY A 322 -17.42 -24.81 1.22
CA GLY A 322 -16.08 -25.40 1.22
C GLY A 322 -14.97 -24.49 0.70
N TYR A 323 -15.23 -23.20 0.46
CA TYR A 323 -14.18 -22.27 0.04
C TYR A 323 -13.40 -21.71 1.24
N SER A 324 -12.07 -21.71 1.12
CA SER A 324 -11.20 -21.00 2.06
C SER A 324 -11.38 -19.49 1.88
N CYS A 325 -11.94 -18.83 2.90
CA CYS A 325 -12.07 -17.38 2.91
C CYS A 325 -11.85 -16.79 4.30
N TYR A 326 -11.34 -15.56 4.33
CA TYR A 326 -11.51 -14.66 5.46
C TYR A 326 -12.46 -13.53 5.09
N TYR A 327 -12.90 -12.80 6.11
CA TYR A 327 -13.70 -11.62 5.90
C TYR A 327 -13.24 -10.46 6.77
N ILE A 328 -13.50 -9.25 6.30
CA ILE A 328 -13.06 -8.05 6.98
C ILE A 328 -13.93 -6.83 6.72
N HIS A 329 -14.29 -6.13 7.80
CA HIS A 329 -15.13 -4.94 7.72
C HIS A 329 -14.91 -3.99 8.89
N SER A 330 -15.51 -2.80 8.82
CA SER A 330 -15.30 -1.69 9.76
C SER A 330 -15.68 -1.99 11.22
N LYS A 331 -16.70 -2.84 11.45
CA LYS A 331 -17.16 -3.22 12.81
C LYS A 331 -16.26 -4.21 13.56
N MET A 332 -15.21 -4.75 12.92
CA MET A 332 -14.30 -5.68 13.58
C MET A 332 -13.29 -4.94 14.48
N ARG A 333 -12.86 -5.60 15.55
CA ARG A 333 -11.73 -5.11 16.36
C ARG A 333 -10.47 -5.00 15.49
N GLN A 334 -9.68 -3.95 15.72
CA GLN A 334 -8.51 -3.67 14.88
C GLN A 334 -7.47 -4.81 14.90
N GLU A 335 -7.22 -5.41 16.05
CA GLU A 335 -6.29 -6.54 16.17
C GLU A 335 -6.70 -7.72 15.27
N HIS A 336 -7.99 -8.03 15.21
CA HIS A 336 -8.52 -9.08 14.33
C HIS A 336 -8.39 -8.68 12.86
N ARG A 337 -8.63 -7.40 12.52
CA ARG A 337 -8.42 -6.88 11.17
C ARG A 337 -6.97 -7.04 10.71
N ASN A 338 -6.03 -6.68 11.57
CA ASN A 338 -4.60 -6.80 11.29
C ASN A 338 -4.18 -8.26 11.09
N ARG A 339 -4.71 -9.17 11.92
CA ARG A 339 -4.46 -10.61 11.80
C ARG A 339 -4.98 -11.17 10.47
N VAL A 340 -6.26 -10.96 10.17
CA VAL A 340 -6.87 -11.41 8.91
C VAL A 340 -6.11 -10.86 7.70
N PHE A 341 -5.69 -9.61 7.77
CA PHE A 341 -4.90 -8.99 6.71
C PHE A 341 -3.53 -9.66 6.52
N HIS A 342 -2.83 -9.88 7.63
CA HIS A 342 -1.53 -10.56 7.62
C HIS A 342 -1.66 -11.97 7.04
N ASP A 343 -2.63 -12.74 7.53
CA ASP A 343 -2.86 -14.12 7.12
C ASP A 343 -3.28 -14.21 5.64
N PHE A 344 -4.10 -13.27 5.16
CA PHE A 344 -4.43 -13.19 3.74
C PHE A 344 -3.20 -12.83 2.89
N ARG A 345 -2.40 -11.85 3.32
CA ARG A 345 -1.19 -11.42 2.58
C ARG A 345 -0.13 -12.52 2.52
N THR A 346 -0.02 -13.37 3.53
CA THR A 346 0.91 -14.52 3.56
C THR A 346 0.39 -15.74 2.79
N GLY A 347 -0.83 -15.68 2.26
CA GLY A 347 -1.41 -16.76 1.45
C GLY A 347 -2.12 -17.86 2.24
N LEU A 348 -2.40 -17.65 3.53
CA LEU A 348 -3.12 -18.64 4.35
C LEU A 348 -4.58 -18.83 3.93
N CYS A 349 -5.16 -17.86 3.22
CA CYS A 349 -6.46 -18.02 2.57
C CYS A 349 -6.45 -17.51 1.13
N ARG A 350 -7.33 -18.10 0.30
CA ARG A 350 -7.43 -17.75 -1.13
C ARG A 350 -8.36 -16.57 -1.39
N ASN A 351 -9.38 -16.36 -0.55
CA ASN A 351 -10.40 -15.36 -0.80
C ASN A 351 -10.57 -14.43 0.40
N LEU A 352 -10.67 -13.13 0.17
CA LEU A 352 -11.00 -12.13 1.19
C LEU A 352 -12.32 -11.44 0.85
N VAL A 353 -13.33 -11.58 1.71
CA VAL A 353 -14.59 -10.84 1.58
C VAL A 353 -14.50 -9.55 2.39
N CYS A 354 -14.77 -8.40 1.78
CA CYS A 354 -14.60 -7.12 2.47
C CYS A 354 -15.56 -6.01 2.05
N SER A 355 -15.67 -4.99 2.91
CA SER A 355 -16.30 -3.72 2.58
C SER A 355 -15.27 -2.68 2.10
N ASP A 356 -15.75 -1.57 1.53
CA ASP A 356 -14.94 -0.51 0.92
C ASP A 356 -13.86 0.10 1.81
N LEU A 357 -14.09 0.10 3.13
CA LEU A 357 -13.15 0.71 4.06
C LEU A 357 -11.82 -0.04 4.12
N PHE A 358 -11.83 -1.34 3.83
CA PHE A 358 -10.69 -2.18 4.14
C PHE A 358 -9.56 -2.09 3.12
N THR A 359 -9.85 -1.87 1.84
CA THR A 359 -8.88 -2.21 0.78
C THR A 359 -8.13 -1.03 0.19
N ARG A 360 -8.45 0.24 0.51
CA ARG A 360 -7.72 1.39 -0.04
C ARG A 360 -6.24 1.36 0.36
N GLY A 361 -5.34 1.76 -0.55
CA GLY A 361 -3.88 1.65 -0.35
C GLY A 361 -3.25 0.24 -0.34
N ILE A 362 -3.99 -0.81 0.05
CA ILE A 362 -3.45 -2.16 0.30
C ILE A 362 -2.89 -2.88 -0.93
N ASP A 363 -1.62 -3.28 -0.88
CA ASP A 363 -0.88 -4.05 -1.89
C ASP A 363 -0.81 -5.54 -1.59
N ILE A 364 -1.41 -6.36 -2.47
CA ILE A 364 -1.27 -7.82 -2.43
C ILE A 364 -1.04 -8.31 -3.86
N GLN A 365 0.22 -8.61 -4.19
CA GLN A 365 0.64 -9.00 -5.54
C GLN A 365 0.03 -10.31 -6.04
N ALA A 366 -0.41 -11.18 -5.14
CA ALA A 366 -1.02 -12.47 -5.48
C ALA A 366 -2.51 -12.35 -5.85
N VAL A 367 -3.14 -11.19 -5.64
CA VAL A 367 -4.53 -10.95 -6.04
C VAL A 367 -4.59 -10.70 -7.54
N ASN A 368 -5.10 -11.68 -8.28
CA ASN A 368 -5.32 -11.58 -9.71
C ASN A 368 -6.80 -11.43 -10.09
N VAL A 369 -7.73 -11.68 -9.17
CA VAL A 369 -9.17 -11.56 -9.41
C VAL A 369 -9.83 -10.68 -8.34
N VAL A 370 -10.61 -9.69 -8.78
CA VAL A 370 -11.49 -8.88 -7.94
C VAL A 370 -12.93 -9.11 -8.35
N ILE A 371 -13.81 -9.34 -7.37
CA ILE A 371 -15.23 -9.55 -7.61
C ILE A 371 -16.04 -8.47 -6.87
N ASN A 372 -16.78 -7.65 -7.61
CA ASN A 372 -17.81 -6.80 -7.03
C ASN A 372 -19.08 -7.65 -6.87
N PHE A 373 -19.24 -8.29 -5.71
CA PHE A 373 -20.46 -9.03 -5.40
C PHE A 373 -21.66 -8.10 -5.30
N ASP A 374 -21.43 -6.91 -4.75
CA ASP A 374 -22.32 -5.77 -4.86
C ASP A 374 -21.67 -4.69 -5.70
N PHE A 375 -22.35 -4.20 -6.73
CA PHE A 375 -21.84 -3.11 -7.56
C PHE A 375 -21.75 -1.81 -6.73
N PRO A 376 -20.64 -1.05 -6.81
CA PRO A 376 -20.49 0.20 -6.09
C PRO A 376 -21.35 1.32 -6.69
N ARG A 377 -21.73 2.30 -5.87
CA ARG A 377 -22.56 3.44 -6.30
C ARG A 377 -21.81 4.58 -6.98
N PHE A 378 -20.49 4.65 -6.77
CA PHE A 378 -19.66 5.76 -7.20
C PHE A 378 -18.45 5.24 -8.00
N SER A 379 -18.07 5.96 -9.05
CA SER A 379 -16.92 5.65 -9.92
C SER A 379 -15.61 5.58 -9.15
N GLU A 380 -15.39 6.52 -8.23
CA GLU A 380 -14.23 6.53 -7.35
C GLU A 380 -14.11 5.21 -6.56
N THR A 381 -15.22 4.76 -5.94
CA THR A 381 -15.24 3.48 -5.20
C THR A 381 -14.95 2.30 -6.13
N TYR A 382 -15.54 2.28 -7.32
CA TYR A 382 -15.25 1.25 -8.32
C TYR A 382 -13.75 1.20 -8.67
N LEU A 383 -13.16 2.36 -8.99
CA LEU A 383 -11.75 2.50 -9.34
C LEU A 383 -10.83 1.96 -8.23
N HIS A 384 -11.12 2.28 -6.96
CA HIS A 384 -10.33 1.77 -5.84
C HIS A 384 -10.46 0.26 -5.66
N ARG A 385 -11.66 -0.32 -5.88
CA ARG A 385 -11.92 -1.76 -5.75
C ARG A 385 -11.17 -2.55 -6.81
N ILE A 386 -11.35 -2.19 -8.08
CA ILE A 386 -10.75 -2.96 -9.18
C ILE A 386 -9.23 -2.79 -9.21
N GLY A 387 -8.71 -1.64 -8.77
CA GLY A 387 -7.27 -1.39 -8.58
C GLY A 387 -6.61 -2.16 -7.44
N ARG A 388 -7.29 -3.17 -6.87
CA ARG A 388 -6.66 -4.19 -6.02
C ARG A 388 -6.08 -5.35 -6.81
N SER A 389 -6.50 -5.56 -8.05
CA SER A 389 -5.85 -6.50 -8.99
C SER A 389 -4.90 -5.75 -9.91
N GLY A 390 -3.99 -6.48 -10.56
CA GLY A 390 -3.11 -5.91 -11.59
C GLY A 390 -2.13 -4.84 -11.09
N ARG A 391 -1.65 -4.99 -9.84
CA ARG A 391 -0.70 -4.05 -9.25
C ARG A 391 0.68 -4.13 -9.90
N PHE A 392 1.40 -3.02 -9.89
CA PHE A 392 2.70 -2.86 -10.56
C PHE A 392 2.69 -3.23 -12.05
N GLY A 393 1.54 -3.03 -12.67
CA GLY A 393 1.31 -3.25 -14.09
C GLY A 393 1.06 -4.71 -14.46
N HIS A 394 0.86 -5.60 -13.50
CA HIS A 394 0.41 -6.94 -13.80
C HIS A 394 -1.01 -6.95 -14.37
N LEU A 395 -1.34 -8.05 -15.03
CA LEU A 395 -2.67 -8.28 -15.54
C LEU A 395 -3.61 -8.72 -14.40
N GLY A 396 -4.87 -8.34 -14.49
CA GLY A 396 -5.88 -8.67 -13.49
C GLY A 396 -7.27 -8.76 -14.09
N LEU A 397 -8.16 -9.42 -13.37
CA LEU A 397 -9.56 -9.61 -13.76
C LEU A 397 -10.48 -8.96 -12.73
N ALA A 398 -11.39 -8.12 -13.19
CA ALA A 398 -12.46 -7.56 -12.39
C ALA A 398 -13.82 -8.05 -12.91
N ILE A 399 -14.61 -8.71 -12.05
CA ILE A 399 -15.95 -9.19 -12.40
C ILE A 399 -16.98 -8.52 -11.52
N SER A 400 -17.98 -7.90 -12.14
CA SER A 400 -19.05 -7.19 -11.46
C SER A 400 -20.38 -7.94 -11.57
N LEU A 401 -21.00 -8.27 -10.43
CA LEU A 401 -22.34 -8.84 -10.41
C LEU A 401 -23.37 -7.69 -10.40
N ILE A 402 -24.07 -7.54 -11.51
CA ILE A 402 -24.98 -6.42 -11.77
C ILE A 402 -26.42 -6.91 -11.67
N THR A 403 -27.24 -6.21 -10.90
CA THR A 403 -28.69 -6.40 -10.86
C THR A 403 -29.40 -5.40 -11.78
N TYR A 404 -30.72 -5.54 -11.94
CA TYR A 404 -31.50 -4.60 -12.74
C TYR A 404 -31.34 -3.15 -12.25
N ASP A 405 -31.29 -2.92 -10.94
CA ASP A 405 -31.21 -1.58 -10.35
C ASP A 405 -29.85 -0.91 -10.56
N ASP A 406 -28.80 -1.71 -10.75
CA ASP A 406 -27.43 -1.21 -10.95
C ASP A 406 -27.19 -0.66 -12.37
N ARG A 407 -28.09 -0.92 -13.33
CA ARG A 407 -27.88 -0.62 -14.77
C ARG A 407 -27.52 0.85 -15.06
N PHE A 408 -28.16 1.78 -14.35
CA PHE A 408 -27.89 3.21 -14.52
C PHE A 408 -26.54 3.59 -13.94
N THR A 409 -26.22 3.06 -12.76
CA THR A 409 -24.93 3.28 -12.10
C THR A 409 -23.78 2.74 -12.93
N VAL A 410 -23.95 1.60 -13.59
CA VAL A 410 -22.93 1.01 -14.47
C VAL A 410 -22.62 1.97 -15.62
N HIS A 411 -23.67 2.46 -16.30
CA HIS A 411 -23.50 3.42 -17.38
C HIS A 411 -22.83 4.72 -16.89
N THR A 412 -23.24 5.26 -15.74
CA THR A 412 -22.58 6.44 -15.16
C THR A 412 -21.11 6.19 -14.88
N ILE A 413 -20.74 5.05 -14.30
CA ILE A 413 -19.35 4.70 -13.98
C ILE A 413 -18.51 4.51 -15.25
N GLU A 414 -19.05 3.87 -16.29
CA GLU A 414 -18.38 3.74 -17.59
C GLU A 414 -18.07 5.10 -18.21
N GLN A 415 -19.04 6.02 -18.21
CA GLN A 415 -18.88 7.37 -18.74
C GLN A 415 -17.87 8.21 -17.93
N GLU A 416 -17.98 8.20 -16.60
CA GLU A 416 -17.10 8.99 -15.72
C GLU A 416 -15.65 8.50 -15.77
N LEU A 417 -15.43 7.19 -15.89
CA LEU A 417 -14.09 6.62 -15.95
C LEU A 417 -13.54 6.55 -17.37
N GLY A 418 -14.37 6.67 -18.40
CA GLY A 418 -13.99 6.43 -19.79
C GLY A 418 -13.62 4.97 -20.07
N THR A 419 -14.29 4.02 -19.39
CA THR A 419 -14.02 2.58 -19.53
C THR A 419 -15.23 1.86 -20.09
N GLU A 420 -15.00 0.73 -20.74
CA GLU A 420 -16.05 -0.22 -21.10
C GLU A 420 -15.99 -1.44 -20.15
N ILE A 421 -17.13 -1.79 -19.55
CA ILE A 421 -17.30 -3.00 -18.77
C ILE A 421 -18.06 -3.98 -19.66
N LEU A 422 -17.36 -4.99 -20.17
CA LEU A 422 -17.93 -5.89 -21.17
C LEU A 422 -18.84 -6.94 -20.53
N PRO A 423 -19.86 -7.46 -21.25
CA PRO A 423 -20.59 -8.62 -20.78
C PRO A 423 -19.65 -9.83 -20.65
N ILE A 424 -19.81 -10.60 -19.59
CA ILE A 424 -18.95 -11.75 -19.32
C ILE A 424 -19.07 -12.79 -20.46
N PRO A 425 -17.96 -13.20 -21.10
CA PRO A 425 -17.99 -14.21 -22.15
C PRO A 425 -18.22 -15.61 -21.54
N ARG A 426 -18.55 -16.59 -22.40
CA ARG A 426 -18.73 -17.99 -21.95
C ARG A 426 -17.43 -18.59 -21.39
N HIS A 427 -16.30 -18.18 -21.96
CA HIS A 427 -14.95 -18.58 -21.59
C HIS A 427 -14.09 -17.31 -21.47
N ILE A 428 -13.34 -17.21 -20.37
CA ILE A 428 -12.39 -16.11 -20.13
C ILE A 428 -10.99 -16.68 -20.35
N GLU A 429 -10.21 -16.05 -21.22
CA GLU A 429 -8.84 -16.47 -21.49
C GLU A 429 -7.94 -16.27 -20.27
N GLU A 430 -7.18 -17.29 -19.89
CA GLU A 430 -6.27 -17.25 -18.72
C GLU A 430 -5.16 -16.21 -18.88
N THR A 431 -4.72 -15.94 -20.11
CA THR A 431 -3.68 -14.95 -20.44
C THR A 431 -4.03 -13.54 -19.97
N LEU A 432 -5.31 -13.25 -19.75
CA LEU A 432 -5.80 -11.94 -19.30
C LEU A 432 -5.55 -11.68 -17.81
N TYR A 433 -5.26 -12.71 -17.00
CA TYR A 433 -5.15 -12.56 -15.54
C TYR A 433 -4.27 -13.59 -14.84
N VAL A 434 -3.73 -14.55 -15.56
CA VAL A 434 -2.77 -15.55 -15.08
C VAL A 434 -1.42 -15.26 -15.74
N ALA A 435 -0.42 -14.94 -14.93
CA ALA A 435 0.93 -14.87 -15.43
C ALA A 435 1.49 -16.30 -15.56
N LYS A 436 1.89 -16.70 -16.76
CA LYS A 436 2.61 -17.96 -16.96
C LYS A 436 3.95 -17.86 -16.22
N ALA A 437 4.26 -18.85 -15.38
CA ALA A 437 5.62 -18.99 -14.87
C ALA A 437 6.55 -19.19 -16.07
N PRO A 438 7.77 -18.59 -16.09
CA PRO A 438 8.74 -18.92 -17.12
C PRO A 438 8.95 -20.43 -17.10
N ALA A 439 8.83 -21.06 -18.26
CA ALA A 439 9.20 -22.46 -18.41
C ALA A 439 10.64 -22.58 -17.92
N ILE A 440 10.87 -23.39 -16.88
CA ILE A 440 12.21 -23.87 -16.59
C ILE A 440 12.56 -24.68 -17.84
N GLU A 441 13.45 -24.15 -18.68
CA GLU A 441 14.13 -24.96 -19.68
C GLU A 441 14.84 -26.06 -18.89
N GLN A 442 14.21 -27.24 -18.84
CA GLN A 442 14.92 -28.46 -18.52
C GLN A 442 15.89 -28.65 -19.67
N SER A 443 17.12 -28.17 -19.50
CA SER A 443 18.27 -28.66 -20.24
C SER A 443 18.38 -30.15 -19.94
N ILE A 444 17.74 -30.96 -20.78
CA ILE A 444 18.00 -32.39 -20.84
C ILE A 444 19.39 -32.51 -21.45
N ASP A 445 20.39 -32.66 -20.60
CA ASP A 445 21.69 -33.22 -20.99
C ASP A 445 21.48 -34.71 -21.30
N GLU A 446 20.95 -34.99 -22.50
CA GLU A 446 21.09 -36.29 -23.14
C GLU A 446 22.33 -36.23 -24.04
N GLN A 447 23.51 -36.42 -23.44
CA GLN A 447 24.72 -36.88 -24.14
C GLN A 447 25.79 -37.28 -23.12
N GLN A 448 25.78 -38.56 -22.73
CA GLN A 448 26.96 -39.45 -22.67
C GLN A 448 26.61 -40.76 -21.94
N ALA A 449 25.91 -41.63 -22.64
CA ALA A 449 25.97 -43.08 -22.43
C ALA A 449 25.75 -43.72 -23.80
N ASP A 450 26.82 -43.73 -24.61
CA ASP A 450 27.12 -44.75 -25.64
C ASP A 450 28.20 -44.23 -26.60
N LYS A 451 29.47 -44.45 -26.23
CA LYS A 451 30.51 -45.13 -27.03
C LYS A 451 31.88 -45.05 -26.38
#